data_AF-A0A934HE05-F1
#
_entry.id   AF-A0A934HE05-F1
#
_cell.length_a   1.000
_cell.length_b   1.000
_cell.length_c   1.000
_cell.angle_alpha   90.00
_cell.angle_beta   90.00
_cell.angle_gamma   90.00
#
_symmetry.space_group_name_H-M   'P 1'
#
loop_
_entity.id
_entity.type
_entity.pdbx_description
1 polymer ?
#
loop_
_entity_poly.entity_id
_entity_poly.type
_entity_poly.pdbx_seq_one_letter_code
_entity_poly.pdbx_strand_id
1 'polypeptide(L)' 'MNITHERFTIRPVEDDQLENVLEVYRPCEDFLALGPQPKASMVMVEADLRLSADNGGIFCGIYDPGGVMLGVVD' A
#
# COMPACT_ATOMS: atom_id res chain seq x y z
N MET A 1 -13.60 -3.49 -3.55
CA MET A 1 -14.28 -2.45 -2.73
C MET A 1 -13.89 -1.08 -3.29
N ASN A 2 -14.80 -0.12 -3.43
CA ASN A 2 -14.45 1.25 -3.82
C ASN A 2 -15.18 2.23 -2.89
N ILE A 3 -14.43 3.06 -2.17
CA ILE A 3 -14.96 4.08 -1.25
C ILE A 3 -14.48 5.44 -1.74
N THR A 4 -15.42 6.33 -2.04
CA THR A 4 -15.11 7.67 -2.54
C THR A 4 -15.52 8.73 -1.51
N HIS A 5 -14.62 9.65 -1.23
CA HIS A 5 -14.83 10.86 -0.44
C HIS A 5 -14.33 12.07 -1.26
N GLU A 6 -14.78 13.29 -0.94
CA GLU A 6 -14.35 14.52 -1.62
C GLU A 6 -12.83 14.77 -1.60
N ARG A 7 -12.10 14.07 -0.73
CA ARG A 7 -10.67 14.28 -0.48
C ARG A 7 -9.83 13.02 -0.69
N PHE A 8 -10.43 11.86 -0.88
CA PHE A 8 -9.69 10.63 -1.12
C PHE A 8 -10.57 9.54 -1.74
N THR A 9 -9.93 8.57 -2.37
CA THR A 9 -10.56 7.34 -2.85
C THR A 9 -9.81 6.13 -2.30
N ILE A 10 -10.53 5.11 -1.85
CA ILE A 10 -9.97 3.80 -1.49
C ILE A 10 -10.41 2.79 -2.53
N ARG A 11 -9.45 2.15 -3.19
CA ARG A 11 -9.70 1.15 -4.24
C ARG A 11 -8.59 0.09 -4.24
N PRO A 12 -8.83 -1.11 -4.81
CA PRO A 12 -7.80 -2.15 -4.88
C PRO A 12 -6.56 -1.63 -5.61
N VAL A 13 -5.38 -2.09 -5.16
CA VAL A 13 -4.12 -1.84 -5.85
C VAL A 13 -4.00 -2.80 -7.04
N GLU A 14 -3.55 -2.28 -8.17
CA GLU A 14 -3.25 -3.07 -9.37
C GLU A 14 -1.74 -3.35 -9.47
N ASP A 15 -1.35 -4.37 -10.24
CA ASP A 15 0.05 -4.80 -10.37
C ASP A 15 0.98 -3.71 -10.91
N ASP A 16 0.46 -2.79 -11.73
CA ASP A 16 1.22 -1.65 -12.26
C ASP A 16 1.38 -0.50 -11.24
N GLN A 17 0.78 -0.62 -10.05
CA GLN A 17 0.82 0.37 -8.97
C GLN A 17 1.70 -0.05 -7.80
N LEU A 18 2.38 -1.21 -7.86
CA LEU A 18 3.21 -1.68 -6.75
C LEU A 18 4.39 -0.77 -6.43
N GLU A 19 4.93 -0.08 -7.43
CA GLU A 19 5.96 0.95 -7.20
C GLU A 19 5.41 2.10 -6.34
N ASN A 20 4.13 2.48 -6.51
CA ASN A 20 3.50 3.51 -5.68
C ASN A 20 3.36 3.06 -4.21
N VAL A 21 3.12 1.77 -3.97
CA VAL A 21 3.10 1.21 -2.60
C VAL A 21 4.50 1.30 -1.98
N LEU A 22 5.54 1.00 -2.75
CA LEU A 22 6.92 1.15 -2.28
C LEU A 22 7.24 2.61 -1.91
N GLU A 23 6.80 3.58 -2.72
CA GLU A 23 6.97 5.00 -2.40
C GLU A 23 6.21 5.42 -1.14
N VAL A 24 5.07 4.79 -0.81
CA VAL A 24 4.38 4.98 0.46
C VAL A 24 5.18 4.38 1.63
N TYR A 25 5.84 3.24 1.43
CA TYR A 25 6.60 2.56 2.50
C TYR A 25 7.93 3.23 2.83
N ARG A 26 8.59 3.86 1.85
CA ARG A 26 9.92 4.49 2.05
C ARG A 26 9.93 5.57 3.15
N PRO A 27 8.97 6.53 3.20
CA PRO A 27 8.89 7.48 4.31
C PRO A 27 8.61 6.82 5.68
N CYS A 28 8.11 5.59 5.70
CA CYS A 28 7.84 4.83 6.91
C CYS A 28 9.05 4.01 7.40
N GLU A 29 10.22 4.11 6.76
CA GLU A 29 11.41 3.34 7.16
C GLU A 29 11.83 3.54 8.62
N ASP A 30 11.64 4.73 9.19
CA ASP A 30 11.88 4.97 10.62
C ASP A 30 11.01 4.09 11.52
N PHE A 31 9.78 3.79 11.10
CA PHE A 31 8.88 2.85 11.77
C PHE A 31 9.26 1.39 11.47
N LEU A 32 9.58 1.08 10.21
CA LEU A 32 10.02 -0.26 9.79
C LEU A 32 11.32 -0.69 10.50
N ALA A 33 12.19 0.26 10.84
CA ALA A 33 13.43 0.05 11.57
C ALA A 33 13.24 -0.54 12.98
N LEU A 34 12.02 -0.44 13.53
CA LEU A 34 11.65 -1.09 14.79
C LEU A 34 11.36 -2.60 14.61
N GLY A 35 11.17 -3.03 13.37
CA GLY A 35 10.86 -4.40 12.99
C GLY A 35 12.04 -5.19 12.40
N PRO A 36 11.79 -6.41 11.92
CA PRO A 36 12.83 -7.29 11.37
C PRO A 36 13.33 -6.86 9.98
N GLN A 37 12.58 -6.01 9.26
CA GLN A 37 12.94 -5.49 7.95
C GLN A 37 12.95 -3.96 7.98
N PRO A 38 14.12 -3.32 8.16
CA PRO A 38 14.22 -1.88 8.39
C PRO A 38 14.10 -1.03 7.13
N LYS A 39 14.10 -1.66 5.94
CA LYS A 39 14.07 -0.96 4.66
C LYS A 39 12.88 -1.41 3.82
N ALA A 40 12.22 -0.44 3.22
CA ALA A 40 11.15 -0.72 2.27
C ALA A 40 11.73 -1.39 1.01
N SER A 41 11.07 -2.42 0.51
CA SER A 41 11.52 -3.13 -0.70
C SER A 41 10.33 -3.70 -1.47
N MET A 42 10.51 -3.95 -2.76
CA MET A 42 9.48 -4.62 -3.57
C MET A 42 9.12 -6.01 -3.03
N VAL A 43 10.10 -6.73 -2.47
CA VAL A 43 9.86 -8.04 -1.84
C VAL A 43 8.87 -7.94 -0.67
N MET A 44 8.92 -6.84 0.10
CA MET A 44 7.98 -6.57 1.18
C MET A 44 6.58 -6.28 0.63
N VAL A 45 6.48 -5.42 -0.39
CA VAL A 45 5.20 -5.10 -1.04
C VAL A 45 4.53 -6.37 -1.59
N GLU A 46 5.27 -7.17 -2.36
CA GLU A 46 4.78 -8.44 -2.91
C GLU A 46 4.38 -9.45 -1.82
N ALA A 47 5.07 -9.43 -0.67
CA ALA A 47 4.72 -10.29 0.45
C ALA A 47 3.41 -9.86 1.12
N ASP A 48 3.18 -8.56 1.30
CA ASP A 48 1.94 -8.03 1.88
C ASP A 48 0.74 -8.30 0.96
N LEU A 49 0.89 -8.10 -0.35
CA LEU A 49 -0.17 -8.42 -1.32
C LEU A 49 -0.53 -9.92 -1.30
N ARG A 50 0.47 -10.79 -1.28
CA ARG A 50 0.24 -12.24 -1.19
C ARG A 50 -0.43 -12.61 0.13
N LEU A 51 0.01 -12.02 1.24
CA LEU A 51 -0.56 -12.28 2.56
C LEU A 51 -2.03 -11.83 2.64
N SER A 52 -2.35 -10.67 2.09
CA SER A 52 -3.72 -10.18 1.93
C SER A 52 -4.57 -11.21 1.18
N ALA A 53 -4.11 -11.60 -0.02
CA ALA A 53 -4.82 -12.54 -0.88
C ALA A 53 -5.03 -13.92 -0.21
N ASP A 54 -3.99 -14.46 0.45
CA ASP A 54 -4.04 -15.73 1.16
C ASP A 54 -5.05 -15.71 2.33
N ASN A 55 -5.25 -14.54 2.94
CA ASN A 55 -6.23 -14.32 4.00
C ASN A 55 -7.64 -13.95 3.48
N GLY A 56 -7.83 -13.88 2.15
CA GLY A 56 -9.09 -13.45 1.52
C GLY A 56 -9.36 -11.94 1.62
N GLY A 57 -8.33 -11.15 1.91
CA GLY A 57 -8.34 -9.70 1.94
C GLY A 57 -8.37 -9.05 0.55
N ILE A 58 -8.46 -7.71 0.53
CA ILE A 58 -8.36 -6.91 -0.68
C ILE A 58 -7.44 -5.75 -0.39
N PHE A 59 -6.16 -5.90 -0.75
CA PHE A 59 -5.16 -4.87 -0.59
C PHE A 59 -5.55 -3.60 -1.38
N CYS A 60 -5.84 -2.52 -0.67
CA CYS A 60 -6.32 -1.27 -1.24
C CYS A 60 -5.31 -0.13 -1.06
N GLY A 61 -5.26 0.75 -2.05
CA GLY A 61 -4.59 2.04 -1.97
C GLY A 61 -5.55 3.13 -1.55
N ILE A 62 -5.04 4.12 -0.82
CA ILE A 62 -5.71 5.38 -0.49
C ILE A 62 -5.12 6.44 -1.43
N TYR A 63 -5.95 7.06 -2.24
CA TYR A 63 -5.55 8.00 -3.29
C TYR A 63 -6.10 9.39 -3.01
N ASP A 64 -5.33 10.44 -3.27
CA ASP A 64 -5.82 11.81 -3.30
C ASP A 64 -6.65 12.10 -4.58
N PRO A 65 -7.29 13.28 -4.71
CA PRO A 65 -8.04 13.63 -5.93
C PRO A 65 -7.16 13.77 -7.18
N GLY A 66 -5.84 13.91 -7.04
CA GLY A 66 -4.86 13.94 -8.12
C GLY A 66 -4.40 12.54 -8.56
N GLY A 67 -4.84 11.48 -7.89
CA GLY A 67 -4.46 10.10 -8.18
C GLY A 67 -3.16 9.65 -7.50
N VAL A 68 -2.56 10.47 -6.63
CA VAL A 68 -1.36 10.11 -5.88
C VAL A 68 -1.75 9.17 -4.73
N MET A 69 -1.02 8.05 -4.60
CA MET A 69 -1.21 7.13 -3.49
C MET A 69 -0.62 7.73 -2.21
N LEU A 70 -1.47 7.92 -1.20
CA LEU A 70 -1.12 8.48 0.11
C LEU A 70 -0.88 7.40 1.17
N GLY A 71 -1.39 6.19 0.95
CA GLY A 71 -1.40 5.12 1.92
C GLY A 71 -1.94 3.82 1.35
N VAL A 72 -1.87 2.75 2.14
CA VAL A 72 -2.51 1.46 1.85
C VAL A 72 -3.36 1.02 3.05
N VAL A 73 -4.34 0.18 2.78
CA VAL A 73 -5.21 -0.46 3.77
C VAL A 73 -5.63 -1.83 3.27
N ASP A 74 -5.63 -2.81 4.16
CA ASP A 74 -6.08 -4.18 3.92
C ASP A 74 -7.00 -4.63 5.06
#